data_AF-A0A819KP84-F1
#
_entry.id   AF-A0A819KP84-F1
#
_cell.length_a   1.000
_cell.length_b   1.000
_cell.length_c   1.000
_cell.angle_alpha   90.00
_cell.angle_beta   90.00
_cell.angle_gamma   90.00
#
_symmetry.space_group_name_H-M   'P 1'
#
loop_
_entity.id
_entity.type
_entity.pdbx_description
1 polymer ?
#
loop_
_entity_poly.entity_id
_entity_poly.type
_entity_poly.pdbx_seq_one_letter_code
_entity_poly.pdbx_strand_id
1 'polypeptide(L)'
;MLFIIGLLFLVTCHGEKSLKIDIYPGFGWDHLRFLDMSPVFNISNFNDSDIFQSCVEMIPLHENKIEMGSTFLNTFDSQKNDYSSTLMIGASAGFGGFKIGGSYSNEYQRIKAEQKELKSITLHNQIDYLMVDTIILPSCPLATHVKKELIQIAQYAMTGQPLMATYAAELFVKKYGTHYTSRLYLGGSISEDDFISESEYLSTETNKKLYKAAAEASFLGSFSLSASFSSSSSLNQNDINRFKQQIQRKIINAKGGDVFILGNQMSVWQSSVKTKPAIIRRAIENITSIIQSEKIPELSFAGLIEVQKKINDAIETYIEMNTIRGCMNRLSPSFNWVANVDDGLCAPASLKFQFGGFIQTCVEDSRLEQ
;
A
#
# COMPACT_ATOMS: atom_id res chain seq x y z
N MET A 1 -26.48 41.18 59.12
CA MET A 1 -27.23 40.90 57.88
C MET A 1 -26.36 41.36 56.72
N LEU A 2 -25.61 40.44 56.10
CA LEU A 2 -25.18 40.47 54.69
C LEU A 2 -24.50 39.11 54.42
N PHE A 3 -25.20 38.22 53.74
CA PHE A 3 -24.65 36.98 53.20
C PHE A 3 -23.89 37.33 51.92
N ILE A 4 -22.58 37.04 51.87
CA ILE A 4 -21.82 37.06 50.62
C ILE A 4 -21.89 35.67 50.02
N ILE A 5 -22.69 35.53 48.97
CA ILE A 5 -22.78 34.32 48.14
C ILE A 5 -21.56 34.32 47.23
N GLY A 6 -20.62 33.40 47.46
CA GLY A 6 -19.54 33.11 46.53
C GLY A 6 -20.09 32.32 45.35
N LEU A 7 -20.23 32.97 44.20
CA LEU A 7 -20.46 32.31 42.92
C LEU A 7 -19.18 31.56 42.52
N LEU A 8 -19.15 30.24 42.72
CA LEU A 8 -18.19 29.39 42.02
C LEU A 8 -18.61 29.34 40.54
N PHE A 9 -17.85 30.01 39.68
CA PHE A 9 -17.88 29.72 38.25
C PHE A 9 -17.27 28.33 38.04
N LEU A 10 -18.13 27.33 37.88
CA LEU A 10 -17.77 26.07 37.21
C LEU A 10 -17.39 26.43 35.77
N VAL A 11 -16.09 26.59 35.53
CA VAL A 11 -15.54 26.54 34.17
C VAL A 11 -15.76 25.11 33.71
N THR A 12 -16.86 24.88 33.00
CA THR A 12 -17.05 23.67 32.21
C THR A 12 -16.00 23.70 31.12
N CYS A 13 -14.88 23.03 31.39
CA CYS A 13 -13.91 22.67 30.38
C CYS A 13 -14.70 21.87 29.32
N HIS A 14 -15.04 22.53 28.21
CA HIS A 14 -15.53 21.82 27.04
C HIS A 14 -14.36 20.95 26.58
N GLY A 15 -14.32 19.70 27.05
CA GLY A 15 -13.42 18.71 26.52
C GLY A 15 -13.62 18.72 25.01
N GLU A 16 -12.55 18.96 24.26
CA GLU A 16 -12.53 18.65 22.84
C GLU A 16 -13.15 17.26 22.70
N LYS A 17 -14.22 17.15 21.92
CA LYS A 17 -14.82 15.86 21.60
C LYS A 17 -13.67 14.96 21.16
N SER A 18 -13.35 13.94 21.97
CA SER A 18 -12.31 12.97 21.66
C SER A 18 -12.54 12.50 20.24
N LEU A 19 -11.53 12.66 19.39
CA LEU A 19 -11.60 12.29 18.00
C LEU A 19 -12.02 10.82 17.91
N LYS A 20 -13.24 10.55 17.43
CA LYS A 20 -13.75 9.19 17.27
C LYS A 20 -13.24 8.64 15.95
N ILE A 21 -12.08 7.99 15.99
CA ILE A 21 -11.41 7.45 14.81
C ILE A 21 -11.82 5.99 14.59
N ASP A 22 -12.83 5.68 13.80
CA ASP A 22 -13.23 4.29 13.49
C ASP A 22 -12.23 3.50 12.60
N ILE A 23 -11.01 4.02 12.45
CA ILE A 23 -9.93 3.48 11.61
C ILE A 23 -8.82 2.96 12.54
N TYR A 24 -8.53 1.66 12.47
CA TYR A 24 -7.56 1.01 13.35
C TYR A 24 -6.82 -0.14 12.63
N PRO A 25 -5.60 -0.49 13.04
CA PRO A 25 -4.82 -1.60 12.48
C PRO A 25 -5.39 -2.98 12.90
N GLY A 26 -4.79 -4.07 12.42
CA GLY A 26 -5.16 -5.44 12.80
C GLY A 26 -6.03 -6.16 11.77
N PHE A 27 -6.19 -5.57 10.58
CA PHE A 27 -6.77 -6.21 9.42
C PHE A 27 -5.69 -6.91 8.61
N GLY A 28 -6.08 -8.02 7.99
CA GLY A 28 -5.26 -8.64 6.96
C GLY A 28 -5.01 -7.69 5.79
N TRP A 29 -3.94 -7.93 5.03
CA TRP A 29 -3.50 -7.06 3.95
C TRP A 29 -3.03 -7.87 2.74
N ASP A 30 -3.63 -7.57 1.59
CA ASP A 30 -3.13 -8.05 0.31
C ASP A 30 -2.07 -7.08 -0.23
N HIS A 31 -0.80 -7.49 -0.15
CA HIS A 31 0.31 -6.65 -0.57
C HIS A 31 0.46 -6.53 -2.11
N LEU A 32 -0.15 -7.38 -2.93
CA LEU A 32 -0.13 -7.20 -4.39
C LEU A 32 -1.16 -6.17 -4.83
N ARG A 33 -2.35 -6.20 -4.23
CA ARG A 33 -3.50 -5.36 -4.61
C ARG A 33 -3.63 -4.08 -3.78
N PHE A 34 -2.94 -3.99 -2.65
CA PHE A 34 -3.11 -2.95 -1.64
C PHE A 34 -4.56 -2.83 -1.15
N LEU A 35 -5.09 -3.95 -0.69
CA LEU A 35 -6.45 -4.03 -0.16
C LEU A 35 -6.44 -4.53 1.28
N ASP A 36 -7.23 -3.87 2.12
CA ASP A 36 -7.55 -4.35 3.46
C ASP A 36 -8.44 -5.60 3.32
N MET A 37 -8.08 -6.65 4.06
CA MET A 37 -8.71 -7.97 4.04
C MET A 37 -9.49 -8.21 5.34
N SER A 38 -9.81 -9.47 5.66
CA SER A 38 -10.58 -9.77 6.87
C SER A 38 -9.82 -9.41 8.16
N PRO A 39 -10.52 -9.08 9.27
CA PRO A 39 -9.88 -8.84 10.57
C PRO A 39 -9.08 -10.05 11.04
N VAL A 40 -7.84 -9.81 11.49
CA VAL A 40 -6.93 -10.82 12.03
C VAL A 40 -6.98 -10.86 13.56
N PHE A 41 -7.15 -9.69 14.17
CA PHE A 41 -7.19 -9.53 15.62
C PHE A 41 -8.61 -9.30 16.15
N ASN A 42 -8.84 -9.68 17.41
CA ASN A 42 -10.13 -9.54 18.06
C ASN A 42 -10.32 -8.12 18.62
N ILE A 43 -10.45 -7.15 17.73
CA ILE A 43 -10.72 -5.76 18.11
C ILE A 43 -12.23 -5.55 18.02
N SER A 44 -12.90 -5.46 19.18
CA SER A 44 -14.34 -5.19 19.28
C SER A 44 -14.64 -3.71 19.02
N ASN A 45 -15.85 -3.42 18.52
CA ASN A 45 -16.26 -2.09 18.10
C ASN A 45 -16.03 -0.96 19.15
N PHE A 46 -15.81 0.22 18.59
CA PHE A 46 -15.32 1.51 19.09
C PHE A 46 -15.98 2.19 20.30
N ASN A 47 -16.76 1.50 21.12
CA ASN A 47 -17.41 2.11 22.29
C ASN A 47 -16.68 1.67 23.56
N ASP A 48 -15.70 2.46 24.02
CA ASP A 48 -15.08 2.37 25.36
C ASP A 48 -14.90 0.94 25.88
N SER A 49 -14.62 0.00 24.97
CA SER A 49 -14.51 -1.39 25.35
C SER A 49 -13.10 -1.55 25.86
N ASP A 50 -12.97 -2.14 27.06
CA ASP A 50 -11.67 -2.46 27.64
C ASP A 50 -10.78 -3.19 26.60
N ILE A 51 -11.39 -3.97 25.70
CA ILE A 51 -10.73 -4.66 24.58
C ILE A 51 -10.06 -3.69 23.60
N PHE A 52 -10.76 -2.67 23.09
CA PHE A 52 -10.17 -1.71 22.16
C PHE A 52 -8.99 -0.97 22.81
N GLN A 53 -9.18 -0.47 24.03
CA GLN A 53 -8.14 0.25 24.77
C GLN A 53 -6.94 -0.65 25.13
N SER A 54 -7.16 -1.97 25.28
CA SER A 54 -6.09 -2.95 25.53
C SER A 54 -5.36 -3.44 24.26
N CYS A 55 -5.93 -3.21 23.08
CA CYS A 55 -5.42 -3.70 21.80
C CYS A 55 -4.81 -2.61 20.92
N VAL A 56 -5.29 -1.37 21.03
CA VAL A 56 -4.90 -0.28 20.13
C VAL A 56 -4.42 0.90 20.95
N GLU A 57 -3.21 1.37 20.63
CA GLU A 57 -2.67 2.61 21.15
C GLU A 57 -2.78 3.70 20.10
N MET A 58 -3.30 4.87 20.49
CA MET A 58 -3.40 6.05 19.65
C MET A 58 -2.42 7.12 20.15
N ILE A 59 -1.45 7.46 19.31
CA ILE A 59 -0.43 8.46 19.59
C ILE A 59 -0.73 9.68 18.72
N PRO A 60 -1.16 10.82 19.31
CA PRO A 60 -1.34 12.06 18.57
C PRO A 60 -0.02 12.49 17.93
N LEU A 61 -0.01 12.64 16.62
CA LEU A 61 1.10 13.19 15.89
C LEU A 61 0.88 14.69 15.74
N HIS A 62 1.75 15.46 16.38
CA HIS A 62 1.80 16.90 16.19
C HIS A 62 2.72 17.27 15.02
N GLU A 63 2.88 16.38 14.04
CA GLU A 63 3.79 16.51 12.91
C GLU A 63 3.06 16.82 11.61
N ASN A 64 3.37 17.96 11.00
CA ASN A 64 2.94 18.29 9.64
C ASN A 64 4.12 18.02 8.71
N LYS A 65 4.05 16.96 7.90
CA LYS A 65 5.13 16.62 6.98
C LYS A 65 4.80 17.03 5.56
N ILE A 66 5.32 18.18 5.16
CA ILE A 66 5.31 18.60 3.76
C ILE A 66 6.56 17.99 3.12
N GLU A 67 6.42 16.84 2.46
CA GLU A 67 7.47 16.29 1.63
C GLU A 67 7.46 17.02 0.28
N MET A 68 8.51 17.79 0.03
CA MET A 68 8.61 18.65 -1.15
C MET A 68 9.69 18.10 -2.07
N GLY A 69 9.29 17.84 -3.31
CA GLY A 69 10.14 17.24 -4.32
C GLY A 69 9.35 16.32 -5.22
N SER A 70 9.49 16.51 -6.53
CA SER A 70 8.83 15.64 -7.48
C SER A 70 9.55 14.29 -7.58
N THR A 71 8.83 13.23 -7.24
CA THR A 71 9.31 11.86 -7.39
C THR A 71 9.07 11.39 -8.82
N PHE A 72 10.09 10.74 -9.38
CA PHE A 72 9.99 10.15 -10.71
C PHE A 72 9.45 8.73 -10.57
N LEU A 73 8.32 8.46 -11.22
CA LEU A 73 7.69 7.15 -11.26
C LEU A 73 7.67 6.64 -12.70
N ASN A 74 8.27 5.46 -12.91
CA ASN A 74 8.17 4.70 -14.15
C ASN A 74 7.75 3.28 -13.81
N THR A 75 6.52 2.91 -14.15
CA THR A 75 5.98 1.57 -13.83
C THR A 75 6.65 0.46 -14.62
N PHE A 76 7.44 0.82 -15.65
CA PHE A 76 8.21 -0.09 -16.49
C PHE A 76 9.71 -0.12 -16.12
N ASP A 77 10.13 0.60 -15.07
CA ASP A 77 11.49 0.51 -14.53
C ASP A 77 11.59 -0.67 -13.56
N SER A 78 12.23 -1.75 -14.01
CA SER A 78 12.37 -3.01 -13.26
C SER A 78 13.23 -2.89 -12.00
N GLN A 79 14.04 -1.83 -11.86
CA GLN A 79 14.85 -1.60 -10.66
C GLN A 79 14.06 -0.90 -9.53
N LYS A 80 12.96 -0.23 -9.89
CA LYS A 80 12.15 0.63 -9.01
C LYS A 80 10.66 0.27 -9.02
N ASN A 81 10.29 -0.92 -9.51
CA ASN A 81 8.91 -1.36 -9.68
C ASN A 81 8.13 -1.61 -8.38
N ASP A 82 8.75 -1.42 -7.21
CA ASP A 82 8.07 -1.56 -5.94
C ASP A 82 7.25 -0.30 -5.60
N TYR A 83 5.97 -0.35 -5.96
CA TYR A 83 5.01 0.73 -5.73
C TYR A 83 4.66 0.89 -4.24
N SER A 84 5.09 -0.03 -3.37
CA SER A 84 4.77 0.03 -1.93
C SER A 84 5.59 1.09 -1.18
N SER A 85 6.72 1.54 -1.73
CA SER A 85 7.62 2.50 -1.08
C SER A 85 6.98 3.86 -0.76
N THR A 86 5.87 4.22 -1.41
CA THR A 86 5.14 5.48 -1.16
C THR A 86 4.04 5.35 -0.11
N LEU A 87 3.58 4.13 0.17
CA LEU A 87 2.42 3.87 1.05
C LEU A 87 2.79 3.15 2.35
N MET A 88 4.02 2.62 2.44
CA MET A 88 4.48 1.82 3.57
C MET A 88 5.40 2.60 4.53
N ILE A 89 5.29 2.30 5.81
CA ILE A 89 6.17 2.78 6.88
C ILE A 89 7.33 1.79 6.99
N GLY A 90 8.53 2.18 6.54
CA GLY A 90 9.72 1.34 6.60
C GLY A 90 9.98 0.56 5.30
N ALA A 91 10.82 -0.47 5.37
CA ALA A 91 11.11 -1.32 4.21
C ALA A 91 9.86 -2.11 3.83
N SER A 92 9.49 -2.06 2.56
CA SER A 92 8.51 -2.98 2.01
C SER A 92 8.98 -4.41 2.26
N ALA A 93 8.08 -5.25 2.78
CA ALA A 93 8.34 -6.67 2.91
C ALA A 93 8.31 -7.28 1.51
N GLY A 94 9.42 -7.12 0.78
CA GLY A 94 9.61 -7.73 -0.53
C GLY A 94 9.44 -9.24 -0.42
N PHE A 95 8.90 -9.85 -1.47
CA PHE A 95 8.62 -11.27 -1.52
C PHE A 95 9.83 -12.04 -2.03
N GLY A 96 10.70 -12.52 -1.14
CA GLY A 96 11.67 -13.59 -1.45
C GLY A 96 12.44 -13.46 -2.78
N GLY A 97 12.76 -12.24 -3.24
CA GLY A 97 13.45 -11.97 -4.51
C GLY A 97 12.66 -11.21 -5.59
N PHE A 98 11.34 -11.07 -5.47
CA PHE A 98 10.49 -10.29 -6.39
C PHE A 98 9.94 -9.02 -5.75
N LYS A 99 10.05 -7.90 -6.47
CA LYS A 99 9.51 -6.59 -6.09
C LYS A 99 8.19 -6.31 -6.82
N ILE A 100 7.17 -7.12 -6.58
CA ILE A 100 5.85 -6.95 -7.22
C ILE A 100 4.78 -6.37 -6.28
N GLY A 101 5.19 -5.85 -5.12
CA GLY A 101 4.30 -5.18 -4.17
C GLY A 101 3.54 -4.04 -4.82
N GLY A 102 2.21 -4.02 -4.65
CA GLY A 102 1.33 -3.00 -5.21
C GLY A 102 1.13 -3.07 -6.72
N SER A 103 1.76 -4.02 -7.43
CA SER A 103 1.68 -4.10 -8.89
C SER A 103 0.26 -4.42 -9.41
N TYR A 104 -0.67 -4.84 -8.56
CA TYR A 104 -2.07 -5.07 -8.89
C TYR A 104 -3.01 -4.06 -8.22
N SER A 105 -2.47 -3.03 -7.57
CA SER A 105 -3.28 -1.95 -7.01
C SER A 105 -3.93 -1.11 -8.12
N ASN A 106 -5.11 -0.58 -7.83
CA ASN A 106 -5.84 0.27 -8.79
C ASN A 106 -5.00 1.49 -9.21
N GLU A 107 -4.23 2.06 -8.29
CA GLU A 107 -3.40 3.24 -8.54
C GLU A 107 -2.24 2.90 -9.49
N TYR A 108 -1.51 1.81 -9.22
CA TYR A 108 -0.43 1.34 -10.09
C TYR A 108 -0.95 0.95 -11.48
N GLN A 109 -2.04 0.18 -11.56
CA GLN A 109 -2.61 -0.28 -12.83
C GLN A 109 -3.10 0.89 -13.68
N ARG A 110 -3.70 1.91 -13.05
CA ARG A 110 -4.05 3.17 -13.71
C ARG A 110 -2.82 3.86 -14.27
N ILE A 111 -1.82 4.15 -13.43
CA ILE A 111 -0.58 4.85 -13.87
C ILE A 111 0.10 4.07 -15.00
N LYS A 112 0.19 2.74 -14.90
CA LYS A 112 0.80 1.88 -15.91
C LYS A 112 0.05 1.95 -17.25
N ALA A 113 -1.28 1.96 -17.23
CA ALA A 113 -2.10 2.11 -18.42
C ALA A 113 -1.91 3.49 -19.08
N GLU A 114 -1.93 4.56 -18.29
CA GLU A 114 -1.67 5.94 -18.78
C GLU A 114 -0.28 6.06 -19.39
N GLN A 115 0.76 5.55 -18.73
CA GLN A 115 2.14 5.58 -19.24
C GLN A 115 2.30 4.82 -20.55
N LYS A 116 1.58 3.70 -20.72
CA LYS A 116 1.53 2.96 -21.98
C LYS A 116 0.85 3.76 -23.07
N GLU A 117 -0.33 4.30 -22.81
CA GLU A 117 -1.16 4.99 -23.80
C GLU A 117 -0.52 6.28 -24.29
N LEU A 118 -0.05 7.11 -23.35
CA LEU A 118 0.53 8.42 -23.62
C LEU A 118 2.02 8.38 -23.99
N LYS A 119 2.63 7.19 -23.91
CA LYS A 119 4.08 7.00 -23.98
C LYS A 119 4.83 7.92 -23.01
N SER A 120 4.33 8.04 -21.79
CA SER A 120 4.78 9.03 -20.81
C SER A 120 5.51 8.41 -19.63
N ILE A 121 6.15 9.25 -18.82
CA ILE A 121 6.53 8.94 -17.43
C ILE A 121 5.70 9.80 -16.48
N THR A 122 5.75 9.51 -15.18
CA THR A 122 4.98 10.26 -14.17
C THR A 122 5.91 11.00 -13.21
N LEU A 123 5.59 12.26 -12.98
CA LEU A 123 6.14 13.09 -11.92
C LEU A 123 5.09 13.21 -10.82
N HIS A 124 5.39 12.66 -9.65
CA HIS A 124 4.47 12.58 -8.53
C HIS A 124 4.86 13.55 -7.43
N ASN A 125 3.92 14.41 -7.04
CA ASN A 125 4.06 15.37 -5.94
C ASN A 125 3.00 15.07 -4.89
N GLN A 126 3.31 15.26 -3.60
CA GLN A 126 2.40 14.91 -2.51
C GLN A 126 2.56 15.85 -1.31
N ILE A 127 1.46 16.12 -0.61
CA ILE A 127 1.44 16.80 0.69
C ILE A 127 0.70 15.89 1.67
N ASP A 128 1.36 15.55 2.77
CA ASP A 128 0.76 14.74 3.84
C ASP A 128 0.52 15.59 5.09
N TYR A 129 -0.70 15.57 5.57
CA TYR A 129 -1.07 16.07 6.88
C TYR A 129 -1.35 14.88 7.79
N LEU A 130 -0.34 14.46 8.58
CA LEU A 130 -0.46 13.35 9.52
C LEU A 130 -0.96 13.88 10.87
N MET A 131 -1.86 13.13 11.51
CA MET A 131 -2.54 13.57 12.73
C MET A 131 -2.42 12.59 13.87
N VAL A 132 -2.58 11.31 13.58
CA VAL A 132 -2.63 10.26 14.59
C VAL A 132 -1.90 9.05 14.06
N ASP A 133 -1.14 8.46 14.95
CA ASP A 133 -0.52 7.18 14.75
C ASP A 133 -1.25 6.14 15.58
N THR A 134 -1.78 5.12 14.92
CA THR A 134 -2.53 4.05 15.58
C THR A 134 -1.78 2.74 15.44
N ILE A 135 -1.43 2.12 16.56
CA ILE A 135 -0.59 0.92 16.63
C ILE A 135 -1.38 -0.22 17.29
N ILE A 136 -1.25 -1.44 16.76
CA ILE A 136 -1.74 -2.63 17.45
C ILE A 136 -0.72 -3.11 18.50
N LEU A 137 -1.21 -3.35 19.72
CA LEU A 137 -0.38 -3.83 20.82
C LEU A 137 -0.09 -5.33 20.68
N PRO A 138 1.14 -5.79 21.02
CA PRO A 138 1.50 -7.22 20.95
C PRO A 138 0.58 -8.14 21.76
N SER A 139 0.02 -7.63 22.87
CA SER A 139 -0.94 -8.32 23.73
C SER A 139 -2.29 -8.58 23.06
N CYS A 140 -2.59 -7.95 21.93
CA CYS A 140 -3.90 -8.09 21.31
C CYS A 140 -4.15 -9.54 20.84
N PRO A 141 -5.25 -10.18 21.27
CA PRO A 141 -5.54 -11.56 20.91
C PRO A 141 -5.99 -11.69 19.45
N LEU A 142 -5.72 -12.86 18.85
CA LEU A 142 -6.26 -13.19 17.53
C LEU A 142 -7.78 -13.33 17.57
N ALA A 143 -8.41 -13.01 16.45
CA ALA A 143 -9.82 -13.29 16.29
C ALA A 143 -10.07 -14.80 16.35
N THR A 144 -11.18 -15.22 16.99
CA THR A 144 -11.45 -16.63 17.25
C THR A 144 -11.50 -17.48 15.98
N HIS A 145 -12.04 -16.92 14.88
CA HIS A 145 -12.10 -17.61 13.59
C HIS A 145 -10.72 -17.80 12.97
N VAL A 146 -9.84 -16.80 13.04
CA VAL A 146 -8.44 -16.89 12.56
C VAL A 146 -7.72 -18.02 13.30
N LYS A 147 -7.84 -18.04 14.63
CA LYS A 147 -7.22 -19.06 15.47
C LYS A 147 -7.68 -20.47 15.12
N LYS A 148 -9.00 -20.66 14.91
CA LYS A 148 -9.59 -21.95 14.51
C LYS A 148 -9.06 -22.43 13.15
N GLU A 149 -8.98 -21.53 12.17
CA GLU A 149 -8.47 -21.86 10.83
C GLU A 149 -6.98 -22.25 10.87
N LEU A 150 -6.15 -21.55 11.66
CA LEU A 150 -4.74 -21.90 11.86
C LEU A 150 -4.58 -23.27 12.52
N ILE A 151 -5.37 -23.58 13.55
CA ILE A 151 -5.37 -24.89 14.21
C ILE A 151 -5.78 -25.99 13.22
N GLN A 152 -6.77 -25.74 12.37
CA GLN A 152 -7.24 -26.71 11.37
C GLN A 152 -6.16 -27.00 10.33
N ILE A 153 -5.44 -25.99 9.84
CA ILE A 153 -4.29 -26.17 8.94
C ILE A 153 -3.25 -27.08 9.61
N ALA A 154 -2.93 -26.84 10.88
CA ALA A 154 -1.98 -27.65 11.65
C ALA A 154 -2.42 -29.12 11.71
N GLN A 155 -3.69 -29.34 12.04
CA GLN A 155 -4.26 -30.68 12.14
C GLN A 155 -4.16 -31.44 10.81
N TYR A 156 -4.50 -30.81 9.68
CA TYR A 156 -4.34 -31.45 8.38
C TYR A 156 -2.87 -31.76 8.06
N ALA A 157 -1.96 -30.83 8.34
CA ALA A 157 -0.53 -31.02 8.08
C ALA A 157 0.05 -32.17 8.92
N MET A 158 -0.36 -32.28 10.18
CA MET A 158 0.17 -33.27 11.12
C MET A 158 -0.48 -34.65 11.00
N THR A 159 -1.68 -34.76 10.43
CA THR A 159 -2.44 -36.03 10.33
C THR A 159 -2.35 -36.70 8.96
N GLY A 160 -1.34 -36.35 8.14
CA GLY A 160 -1.12 -36.98 6.83
C GLY A 160 -2.13 -36.56 5.76
N GLN A 161 -2.73 -35.36 5.87
CA GLN A 161 -3.66 -34.80 4.89
C GLN A 161 -3.04 -33.57 4.18
N PRO A 162 -1.92 -33.72 3.45
CA PRO A 162 -1.14 -32.60 2.93
C PRO A 162 -1.91 -31.73 1.92
N LEU A 163 -2.79 -32.34 1.11
CA LEU A 163 -3.59 -31.61 0.12
C LEU A 163 -4.62 -30.70 0.81
N MET A 164 -5.29 -31.19 1.86
CA MET A 164 -6.22 -30.38 2.65
C MET A 164 -5.51 -29.27 3.40
N ALA A 165 -4.30 -29.52 3.92
CA ALA A 165 -3.49 -28.50 4.55
C ALA A 165 -3.11 -27.37 3.58
N THR A 166 -2.69 -27.73 2.36
CA THR A 166 -2.38 -26.76 1.29
C THR A 166 -3.62 -25.96 0.91
N TYR A 167 -4.74 -26.63 0.62
CA TYR A 167 -5.98 -25.96 0.25
C TYR A 167 -6.49 -24.99 1.34
N ALA A 168 -6.45 -25.42 2.60
CA ALA A 168 -6.84 -24.58 3.74
C ALA A 168 -5.92 -23.36 3.90
N ALA A 169 -4.61 -23.52 3.69
CA ALA A 169 -3.65 -22.41 3.73
C ALA A 169 -3.87 -21.41 2.58
N GLU A 170 -4.16 -21.88 1.37
CA GLU A 170 -4.51 -21.01 0.23
C GLU A 170 -5.80 -20.21 0.50
N LEU A 171 -6.82 -20.85 1.09
CA LEU A 171 -8.04 -20.16 1.52
C LEU A 171 -7.75 -19.12 2.60
N PHE A 172 -6.85 -19.42 3.53
CA PHE A 172 -6.42 -18.48 4.56
C PHE A 172 -5.77 -17.24 3.94
N VAL A 173 -4.80 -17.41 3.03
CA VAL A 173 -4.14 -16.31 2.31
C VAL A 173 -5.15 -15.52 1.47
N LYS A 174 -6.10 -16.18 0.81
CA LYS A 174 -7.17 -15.50 0.07
C LYS A 174 -8.05 -14.63 0.97
N LYS A 175 -8.26 -15.03 2.23
CA LYS A 175 -9.19 -14.38 3.18
C LYS A 175 -8.55 -13.25 3.98
N TYR A 176 -7.30 -13.41 4.41
CA TYR A 176 -6.57 -12.43 5.24
C TYR A 176 -5.41 -11.76 4.50
N GLY A 177 -5.08 -12.18 3.28
CA GLY A 177 -3.94 -11.65 2.54
C GLY A 177 -2.60 -12.25 2.98
N THR A 178 -1.52 -11.60 2.53
CA THR A 178 -0.13 -12.05 2.76
C THR A 178 0.50 -11.38 3.98
N HIS A 179 -0.09 -10.29 4.44
CA HIS A 179 0.37 -9.46 5.55
C HIS A 179 -0.81 -9.10 6.45
N TYR A 180 -0.54 -8.37 7.53
CA TYR A 180 -1.55 -7.62 8.26
C TYR A 180 -1.03 -6.21 8.54
N THR A 181 -1.94 -5.27 8.82
CA THR A 181 -1.60 -3.91 9.21
C THR A 181 -1.29 -3.86 10.70
N SER A 182 -0.07 -3.48 11.09
CA SER A 182 0.30 -3.32 12.50
C SER A 182 0.27 -1.87 12.97
N ARG A 183 0.41 -0.92 12.05
CA ARG A 183 0.37 0.51 12.34
C ARG A 183 -0.27 1.28 11.19
N LEU A 184 -1.04 2.32 11.50
CA LEU A 184 -1.60 3.25 10.51
C LEU A 184 -1.24 4.69 10.90
N TYR A 185 -0.80 5.47 9.92
CA TYR A 185 -0.77 6.92 10.05
C TYR A 185 -2.03 7.48 9.41
N LEU A 186 -2.81 8.18 10.24
CA LEU A 186 -4.09 8.75 9.88
C LEU A 186 -3.98 10.25 9.68
N GLY A 187 -4.70 10.78 8.71
CA GLY A 187 -4.63 12.19 8.36
C GLY A 187 -5.25 12.49 7.00
N GLY A 188 -4.64 13.41 6.27
CA GLY A 188 -5.06 13.81 4.93
C GLY A 188 -3.86 13.82 3.99
N SER A 189 -4.10 13.55 2.71
CA SER A 189 -3.07 13.66 1.68
C SER A 189 -3.64 14.26 0.41
N ILE A 190 -2.87 15.12 -0.24
CA ILE A 190 -3.14 15.60 -1.60
C ILE A 190 -1.95 15.22 -2.46
N SER A 191 -2.19 14.55 -3.58
CA SER A 191 -1.15 14.21 -4.55
C SER A 191 -1.51 14.65 -5.96
N GLU A 192 -0.48 14.89 -6.76
CA GLU A 192 -0.56 15.25 -8.16
C GLU A 192 0.37 14.35 -8.99
N ASP A 193 -0.20 13.68 -9.98
CA ASP A 193 0.51 12.89 -10.99
C ASP A 193 0.51 13.65 -12.32
N ASP A 194 1.67 14.13 -12.73
CA ASP A 194 1.90 14.77 -14.03
C ASP A 194 2.51 13.78 -15.03
N PHE A 195 1.77 13.47 -16.09
CA PHE A 195 2.21 12.60 -17.18
C PHE A 195 2.90 13.44 -18.26
N ILE A 196 4.19 13.20 -18.45
CA ILE A 196 5.03 13.92 -19.42
C ILE A 196 5.69 12.94 -20.39
N SER A 197 5.94 13.38 -21.61
CA SER A 197 6.59 12.56 -22.64
C SER A 197 7.89 11.94 -22.12
N GLU A 198 8.04 10.63 -22.28
CA GLU A 198 9.25 9.90 -21.87
C GLU A 198 10.50 10.42 -22.59
N SER A 199 10.38 10.71 -23.90
CA SER A 199 11.51 11.21 -24.70
C SER A 199 11.96 12.60 -24.27
N GLU A 200 11.02 13.46 -23.88
CA GLU A 200 11.33 14.81 -23.39
C GLU A 200 12.05 14.74 -22.04
N TYR A 201 11.55 13.91 -21.12
CA TYR A 201 12.13 13.78 -19.79
C TYR A 201 13.51 13.11 -19.81
N LEU A 202 13.70 12.07 -20.63
CA LEU A 202 14.96 11.30 -20.67
C LEU A 202 16.08 11.96 -21.49
N SER A 203 15.83 13.12 -22.10
CA SER A 203 16.76 13.79 -23.01
C SER A 203 18.12 14.17 -22.38
N THR A 204 18.15 14.77 -21.18
CA THR A 204 19.40 15.09 -20.44
C THR A 204 19.17 15.04 -18.93
N GLU A 205 20.23 14.80 -18.14
CA GLU A 205 20.16 14.88 -16.66
C GLU A 205 19.77 16.28 -16.16
N THR A 206 20.20 17.33 -16.86
CA THR A 206 19.79 18.71 -16.59
C THR A 206 18.29 18.88 -16.76
N ASN A 207 17.72 18.33 -17.84
CA ASN A 207 16.28 18.35 -18.07
C ASN A 207 15.55 17.59 -16.96
N LYS A 208 15.97 16.37 -16.59
CA LYS A 208 15.33 15.63 -15.49
C LYS A 208 15.23 16.46 -14.20
N LYS A 209 16.30 17.14 -13.82
CA LYS A 209 16.31 18.04 -12.65
C LYS A 209 15.35 19.22 -12.83
N LEU A 210 15.37 19.86 -14.01
CA LEU A 210 14.51 20.99 -14.33
C LEU A 210 13.02 20.60 -14.33
N TYR A 211 12.65 19.48 -14.95
CA TYR A 211 11.30 18.94 -14.97
C TYR A 211 10.79 18.63 -13.56
N LYS A 212 11.61 17.98 -12.72
CA LYS A 212 11.24 17.72 -11.32
C LYS A 212 11.01 19.00 -10.52
N ALA A 213 11.94 19.95 -10.64
CA ALA A 213 11.85 21.23 -9.95
C ALA A 213 10.65 22.06 -10.43
N ALA A 214 10.35 22.04 -11.74
CA ALA A 214 9.21 22.75 -12.33
C ALA A 214 7.88 22.10 -11.95
N ALA A 215 7.83 20.77 -11.85
CA ALA A 215 6.67 20.04 -11.34
C ALA A 215 6.38 20.41 -9.88
N GLU A 216 7.40 20.41 -9.02
CA GLU A 216 7.29 20.83 -7.62
C GLU A 216 6.79 22.28 -7.51
N ALA A 217 7.40 23.21 -8.25
CA ALA A 217 6.99 24.62 -8.24
C ALA A 217 5.57 24.83 -8.78
N SER A 218 5.20 24.10 -9.84
CA SER A 218 3.85 24.12 -10.41
C SER A 218 2.80 23.62 -9.41
N PHE A 219 3.11 22.51 -8.73
CA PHE A 219 2.27 21.93 -7.70
C PHE A 219 2.08 22.92 -6.54
N LEU A 220 3.15 23.43 -5.94
CA LEU A 220 3.08 24.42 -4.85
C LEU A 220 2.28 25.68 -5.23
N GLY A 221 2.50 26.18 -6.45
CA GLY A 221 1.75 27.32 -6.98
C GLY A 221 0.24 27.06 -7.09
N SER A 222 -0.17 25.82 -7.36
CA SER A 222 -1.59 25.42 -7.44
C SER A 222 -2.28 25.45 -6.07
N PHE A 223 -1.53 25.35 -4.98
CA PHE A 223 -2.03 25.42 -3.60
C PHE A 223 -1.70 26.75 -2.90
N SER A 224 -1.20 27.75 -3.64
CA SER A 224 -0.78 29.05 -3.09
C SER A 224 0.23 28.94 -1.93
N LEU A 225 1.10 27.92 -1.98
CA LEU A 225 2.16 27.73 -0.99
C LEU A 225 3.37 28.62 -1.34
N SER A 226 4.10 29.09 -0.33
CA SER A 226 5.17 30.07 -0.55
C SER A 226 6.35 29.51 -1.34
N ALA A 227 7.00 30.36 -2.13
CA ALA A 227 8.19 29.98 -2.91
C ALA A 227 9.39 29.55 -2.03
N SER A 228 9.40 29.90 -0.74
CA SER A 228 10.42 29.44 0.23
C SER A 228 10.38 27.93 0.48
N PHE A 229 9.27 27.27 0.13
CA PHE A 229 9.10 25.82 0.18
C PHE A 229 9.69 25.13 -1.06
N SER A 230 9.84 25.85 -2.18
CA SER A 230 10.46 25.30 -3.38
C SER A 230 11.95 25.10 -3.14
N SER A 231 12.42 23.88 -3.40
CA SER A 231 13.86 23.55 -3.41
C SER A 231 14.64 24.22 -4.58
N SER A 232 13.94 25.01 -5.40
CA SER A 232 14.31 25.35 -6.77
C SER A 232 14.43 26.87 -6.97
N SER A 233 15.34 27.48 -6.21
CA SER A 233 15.67 28.93 -6.26
C SER A 233 16.22 29.43 -7.61
N SER A 234 16.46 28.54 -8.58
CA SER A 234 17.04 28.87 -9.90
C SER A 234 16.05 28.82 -11.07
N LEU A 235 14.77 28.48 -10.85
CA LEU A 235 13.78 28.41 -11.93
C LEU A 235 13.13 29.76 -12.19
N ASN A 236 12.97 30.13 -13.46
CA ASN A 236 12.18 31.30 -13.85
C ASN A 236 10.74 30.87 -14.24
N GLN A 237 9.84 31.86 -14.36
CA GLN A 237 8.43 31.58 -14.71
C GLN A 237 8.27 30.95 -16.11
N ASN A 238 9.18 31.23 -17.04
CA ASN A 238 9.13 30.66 -18.38
C ASN A 238 9.44 29.15 -18.35
N ASP A 239 10.35 28.71 -17.49
CA ASP A 239 10.68 27.28 -17.30
C ASP A 239 9.46 26.51 -16.77
N ILE A 240 8.76 27.08 -15.79
CA ILE A 240 7.52 26.50 -15.22
C ILE A 240 6.42 26.46 -16.28
N ASN A 241 6.23 27.54 -17.05
CA ASN A 241 5.22 27.60 -18.09
C ASN A 241 5.51 26.60 -19.23
N ARG A 242 6.78 26.48 -19.63
CA ARG A 242 7.22 25.47 -20.60
C ARG A 242 6.94 24.07 -20.08
N PHE A 243 7.27 23.78 -18.82
CA PHE A 243 6.95 22.50 -18.19
C PHE A 243 5.45 22.19 -18.27
N LYS A 244 4.59 23.14 -17.87
CA LYS A 244 3.13 22.96 -17.90
C LYS A 244 2.60 22.61 -19.28
N GLN A 245 3.21 23.15 -20.34
CA GLN A 245 2.84 22.83 -21.73
C GLN A 245 3.22 21.41 -22.17
N GLN A 246 4.15 20.75 -21.46
CA GLN A 246 4.57 19.37 -21.74
C GLN A 246 3.72 18.33 -21.00
N ILE A 247 2.84 18.75 -20.08
CA ILE A 247 1.95 17.86 -19.35
C ILE A 247 0.87 17.37 -20.32
N GLN A 248 0.88 16.07 -20.61
CA GLN A 248 -0.09 15.42 -21.47
C GLN A 248 -1.37 15.10 -20.68
N ARG A 249 -1.21 14.77 -19.40
CA ARG A 249 -2.31 14.51 -18.48
C ARG A 249 -1.89 14.87 -17.05
N LYS A 250 -2.83 15.39 -16.28
CA LYS A 250 -2.68 15.70 -14.85
C LYS A 250 -3.79 15.00 -14.07
N ILE A 251 -3.43 14.32 -13.00
CA ILE A 251 -4.39 13.71 -12.06
C ILE A 251 -4.10 14.26 -10.67
N ILE A 252 -5.13 14.78 -10.00
CA ILE A 252 -5.03 15.23 -8.62
C ILE A 252 -5.92 14.35 -7.77
N ASN A 253 -5.35 13.77 -6.71
CA ASN A 253 -6.04 12.94 -5.75
C ASN A 253 -6.00 13.59 -4.39
N ALA A 254 -7.11 13.55 -3.66
CA ALA A 254 -7.15 13.93 -2.25
C ALA A 254 -7.74 12.77 -1.43
N LYS A 255 -7.12 12.47 -0.30
CA LYS A 255 -7.55 11.44 0.67
C LYS A 255 -7.72 12.11 2.03
N GLY A 256 -8.83 11.84 2.71
CA GLY A 256 -9.16 12.48 4.00
C GLY A 256 -9.70 13.91 3.85
N GLY A 257 -10.52 14.32 4.81
CA GLY A 257 -11.23 15.59 4.80
C GLY A 257 -12.46 15.62 3.89
N ASP A 258 -12.99 16.82 3.67
CA ASP A 258 -14.04 17.08 2.69
C ASP A 258 -13.49 17.06 1.26
N VAL A 259 -14.40 16.98 0.27
CA VAL A 259 -14.04 16.99 -1.15
C VAL A 259 -13.17 18.20 -1.47
N PHE A 260 -11.94 17.94 -1.89
CA PHE A 260 -11.00 18.98 -2.27
C PHE A 260 -11.32 19.50 -3.68
N ILE A 261 -11.49 20.81 -3.80
CA ILE A 261 -11.68 21.51 -5.08
C ILE A 261 -10.54 22.51 -5.24
N LEU A 262 -9.90 22.51 -6.40
CA LEU A 262 -8.84 23.46 -6.73
C LEU A 262 -9.33 24.90 -6.56
N GLY A 263 -8.58 25.70 -5.81
CA GLY A 263 -8.94 27.09 -5.47
C GLY A 263 -9.52 27.25 -4.06
N ASN A 264 -9.88 26.17 -3.36
CA ASN A 264 -10.19 26.23 -1.93
C ASN A 264 -8.91 26.49 -1.12
N GLN A 265 -9.05 27.18 0.02
CA GLN A 265 -7.92 27.38 0.93
C GLN A 265 -7.49 26.03 1.56
N MET A 266 -6.19 25.74 1.50
CA MET A 266 -5.59 24.54 2.10
C MET A 266 -5.93 24.39 3.59
N SER A 267 -6.04 25.51 4.32
CA SER A 267 -6.43 25.56 5.74
C SER A 267 -7.83 25.01 6.00
N VAL A 268 -8.77 25.20 5.07
CA VAL A 268 -10.15 24.69 5.17
C VAL A 268 -10.15 23.18 5.02
N TRP A 269 -9.46 22.66 4.00
CA TRP A 269 -9.30 21.21 3.82
C TRP A 269 -8.62 20.57 5.04
N GLN A 270 -7.49 21.13 5.48
CA GLN A 270 -6.75 20.64 6.66
C GLN A 270 -7.63 20.60 7.92
N SER A 271 -8.51 21.59 8.12
CA SER A 271 -9.44 21.60 9.24
C SER A 271 -10.48 20.48 9.14
N SER A 272 -10.96 20.18 7.93
CA SER A 272 -11.93 19.09 7.69
C SER A 272 -11.32 17.70 7.93
N VAL A 273 -10.03 17.51 7.62
CA VAL A 273 -9.29 16.25 7.86
C VAL A 273 -9.39 15.82 9.32
N LYS A 274 -9.40 16.80 10.24
CA LYS A 274 -9.51 16.51 11.67
C LYS A 274 -10.75 15.73 12.06
N THR A 275 -11.81 15.80 11.28
CA THR A 275 -13.06 15.08 11.55
C THR A 275 -13.28 13.87 10.65
N LYS A 276 -12.52 13.76 9.56
CA LYS A 276 -12.64 12.74 8.53
C LYS A 276 -11.25 12.28 8.08
N PRO A 277 -10.41 11.73 8.97
CA PRO A 277 -9.09 11.28 8.58
C PRO A 277 -9.20 10.08 7.62
N ALA A 278 -8.16 9.87 6.82
CA ALA A 278 -7.96 8.69 6.00
C ALA A 278 -6.64 8.01 6.39
N ILE A 279 -6.48 6.75 5.98
CA ILE A 279 -5.20 6.05 6.11
C ILE A 279 -4.24 6.61 5.06
N ILE A 280 -3.18 7.27 5.52
CA ILE A 280 -2.17 7.88 4.65
C ILE A 280 -1.02 6.91 4.43
N ARG A 281 -0.57 6.22 5.50
CA ARG A 281 0.52 5.24 5.44
C ARG A 281 0.23 4.06 6.35
N ARG A 282 0.83 2.91 6.03
CA ARG A 282 0.65 1.65 6.78
C ARG A 282 2.00 1.05 7.14
N ALA A 283 2.16 0.51 8.33
CA ALA A 283 3.17 -0.53 8.57
C ALA A 283 2.48 -1.86 8.43
N ILE A 284 3.12 -2.76 7.69
CA ILE A 284 2.62 -4.11 7.47
C ILE A 284 3.61 -5.12 7.99
N GLU A 285 3.11 -6.24 8.47
CA GLU A 285 3.89 -7.37 8.93
C GLU A 285 3.45 -8.64 8.24
N ASN A 286 4.39 -9.56 8.01
CA ASN A 286 4.07 -10.83 7.37
C ASN A 286 3.00 -11.56 8.19
N ILE A 287 1.96 -12.08 7.54
CA ILE A 287 0.84 -12.72 8.22
C ILE A 287 1.28 -13.90 9.09
N THR A 288 2.37 -14.59 8.75
CA THR A 288 2.90 -15.71 9.55
C THR A 288 3.48 -15.28 10.90
N SER A 289 3.83 -14.01 11.08
CA SER A 289 4.35 -13.51 12.36
C SER A 289 3.31 -13.58 13.50
N ILE A 290 2.02 -13.73 13.19
CA ILE A 290 0.97 -13.93 14.18
C ILE A 290 0.96 -15.36 14.77
N ILE A 291 1.66 -16.30 14.12
CA ILE A 291 1.69 -17.72 14.49
C ILE A 291 2.75 -17.93 15.56
N GLN A 292 2.36 -17.67 16.81
CA GLN A 292 3.22 -17.72 17.99
C GLN A 292 2.56 -18.55 19.09
N SER A 293 3.37 -19.17 19.96
CA SER A 293 2.90 -19.99 21.08
C SER A 293 1.98 -19.23 22.04
N GLU A 294 2.24 -17.94 22.24
CA GLU A 294 1.49 -17.08 23.15
C GLU A 294 0.09 -16.77 22.61
N LYS A 295 -0.06 -16.72 21.28
CA LYS A 295 -1.34 -16.43 20.61
C LYS A 295 -2.12 -17.71 20.29
N ILE A 296 -1.45 -18.85 20.15
CA ILE A 296 -2.04 -20.15 19.79
C ILE A 296 -1.50 -21.27 20.70
N PRO A 297 -1.79 -21.22 22.02
CA PRO A 297 -1.29 -22.20 22.99
C PRO A 297 -1.81 -23.63 22.77
N GLU A 298 -2.85 -23.82 21.95
CA GLU A 298 -3.42 -25.12 21.59
C GLU A 298 -2.53 -25.93 20.64
N LEU A 299 -1.57 -25.28 19.97
CA LEU A 299 -0.64 -25.95 19.06
C LEU A 299 0.69 -26.23 19.75
N SER A 300 1.24 -27.41 19.47
CA SER A 300 2.63 -27.71 19.83
C SER A 300 3.59 -26.88 18.98
N PHE A 301 4.85 -26.79 19.41
CA PHE A 301 5.91 -26.13 18.64
C PHE A 301 6.01 -26.68 17.20
N ALA A 302 5.92 -28.01 17.04
CA ALA A 302 5.90 -28.63 15.72
C ALA A 302 4.68 -28.22 14.88
N GLY A 303 3.50 -28.10 15.51
CA GLY A 303 2.29 -27.63 14.84
C GLY A 303 2.42 -26.18 14.35
N LEU A 304 3.03 -25.30 15.15
CA LEU A 304 3.28 -23.90 14.74
C LEU A 304 4.19 -23.83 13.51
N ILE A 305 5.28 -24.62 13.48
CA ILE A 305 6.20 -24.68 12.33
C ILE A 305 5.47 -25.14 11.07
N GLU A 306 4.66 -26.22 11.17
CA GLU A 306 3.95 -26.74 10.00
C GLU A 306 2.92 -25.74 9.45
N VAL A 307 2.22 -25.01 10.32
CA VAL A 307 1.27 -23.97 9.89
C VAL A 307 2.00 -22.80 9.23
N GLN A 308 3.10 -22.32 9.82
CA GLN A 308 3.92 -21.26 9.23
C GLN A 308 4.41 -21.67 7.84
N LYS A 309 4.94 -22.89 7.70
CA LYS A 309 5.39 -23.43 6.42
C LYS A 309 4.26 -23.46 5.39
N LYS A 310 3.10 -24.02 5.74
CA LYS A 310 1.96 -24.12 4.81
C LYS A 310 1.44 -22.77 4.36
N ILE A 311 1.42 -21.77 5.24
CA ILE A 311 1.01 -20.41 4.87
C ILE A 311 2.08 -19.74 4.01
N ASN A 312 3.38 -19.91 4.30
CA ASN A 312 4.45 -19.40 3.45
C ASN A 312 4.38 -20.02 2.04
N ASP A 313 4.22 -21.34 1.92
CA ASP A 313 4.07 -22.04 0.63
C ASP A 313 2.87 -21.47 -0.17
N ALA A 314 1.75 -21.18 0.51
CA ALA A 314 0.56 -20.60 -0.11
C ALA A 314 0.78 -19.14 -0.55
N ILE A 315 1.52 -18.35 0.24
CA ILE A 315 1.91 -16.98 -0.11
C ILE A 315 2.83 -17.00 -1.33
N GLU A 316 3.86 -17.85 -1.33
CA GLU A 316 4.79 -18.04 -2.45
C GLU A 316 4.03 -18.43 -3.73
N THR A 317 3.15 -19.42 -3.64
CA THR A 317 2.29 -19.83 -4.77
C THR A 317 1.47 -18.66 -5.30
N TYR A 318 0.85 -17.87 -4.41
CA TYR A 318 0.09 -16.68 -4.80
C TYR A 318 0.95 -15.65 -5.55
N ILE A 319 2.18 -15.42 -5.12
CA ILE A 319 3.13 -14.48 -5.75
C ILE A 319 3.61 -15.00 -7.10
N GLU A 320 4.00 -16.27 -7.17
CA GLU A 320 4.48 -16.91 -8.39
C GLU A 320 3.43 -16.90 -9.49
N MET A 321 2.18 -17.25 -9.16
CA MET A 321 1.07 -17.26 -10.11
C MET A 321 0.69 -15.85 -10.60
N ASN A 322 1.07 -14.80 -9.86
CA ASN A 322 0.88 -13.39 -10.24
C ASN A 322 2.18 -12.74 -10.73
N THR A 323 3.21 -13.52 -11.01
CA THR A 323 4.44 -13.03 -11.60
C THR A 323 4.39 -13.20 -13.12
N ILE A 324 4.29 -12.09 -13.85
CA ILE A 324 4.30 -12.05 -15.31
C ILE A 324 5.67 -11.55 -15.76
N ARG A 325 6.49 -12.50 -16.22
CA ARG A 325 7.83 -12.22 -16.73
C ARG A 325 7.77 -11.73 -18.17
N GLY A 326 8.57 -10.73 -18.50
CA GLY A 326 8.69 -10.23 -19.87
C GLY A 326 9.57 -8.98 -19.95
N CYS A 327 10.03 -8.65 -21.15
CA CYS A 327 10.80 -7.44 -21.37
C CYS A 327 10.02 -6.18 -20.96
N MET A 328 10.54 -5.44 -19.98
CA MET A 328 9.93 -4.18 -19.52
C MET A 328 10.52 -2.94 -20.22
N ASN A 329 11.56 -3.09 -21.06
CA ASN A 329 12.13 -1.99 -21.82
C ASN A 329 11.19 -1.53 -22.94
N ARG A 330 10.63 -0.33 -22.80
CA ARG A 330 9.65 0.25 -23.73
C ARG A 330 10.21 0.56 -25.13
N LEU A 331 11.52 0.68 -25.26
CA LEU A 331 12.20 0.91 -26.54
C LEU A 331 12.49 -0.39 -27.29
N SER A 332 12.28 -1.53 -26.64
CA SER A 332 12.49 -2.84 -27.25
C SER A 332 11.32 -3.24 -28.16
N PRO A 333 11.58 -3.89 -29.31
CA PRO A 333 10.54 -4.52 -30.11
C PRO A 333 9.86 -5.71 -29.40
N SER A 334 10.49 -6.27 -28.37
CA SER A 334 9.96 -7.36 -27.53
C SER A 334 9.22 -6.84 -26.29
N PHE A 335 8.95 -5.54 -26.19
CA PHE A 335 8.30 -4.93 -25.02
C PHE A 335 6.97 -5.61 -24.67
N ASN A 336 6.87 -6.11 -23.44
CA ASN A 336 5.66 -6.70 -22.88
C ASN A 336 5.06 -5.76 -21.83
N TRP A 337 4.06 -4.97 -22.24
CA TRP A 337 3.41 -4.02 -21.33
C TRP A 337 2.71 -4.67 -20.13
N VAL A 338 2.38 -5.97 -20.19
CA VAL A 338 1.72 -6.68 -19.09
C VAL A 338 2.73 -7.10 -18.02
N ALA A 339 4.00 -7.28 -18.38
CA ALA A 339 5.04 -7.77 -17.48
C ALA A 339 5.18 -6.89 -16.22
N ASN A 340 5.31 -7.54 -15.07
CA ASN A 340 5.61 -6.91 -13.77
C ASN A 340 6.99 -7.31 -13.23
N VAL A 341 7.64 -8.28 -13.87
CA VAL A 341 9.02 -8.67 -13.62
C VAL A 341 9.77 -8.73 -14.95
N ASP A 342 10.92 -8.06 -15.01
CA ASP A 342 11.78 -8.09 -16.18
C ASP A 342 12.46 -9.46 -16.30
N ASP A 343 12.43 -10.03 -17.50
CA ASP A 343 13.07 -11.31 -17.81
C ASP A 343 14.47 -11.15 -18.41
N GLY A 344 14.90 -9.91 -18.70
CA GLY A 344 16.17 -9.60 -19.34
C GLY A 344 16.22 -9.95 -20.84
N LEU A 345 15.11 -10.41 -21.44
CA LEU A 345 15.02 -10.87 -22.82
C LEU A 345 14.35 -9.82 -23.72
N CYS A 346 14.96 -8.64 -23.79
CA CYS A 346 14.49 -7.54 -24.62
C CYS A 346 14.99 -7.56 -26.06
N ALA A 347 15.76 -8.56 -26.48
CA ALA A 347 16.11 -8.74 -27.88
C ALA A 347 15.05 -9.64 -28.56
N PRO A 348 14.67 -9.37 -29.82
CA PRO A 348 13.78 -10.26 -30.55
C PRO A 348 14.45 -11.63 -30.75
N ALA A 349 13.69 -12.70 -30.53
CA ALA A 349 14.17 -14.05 -30.77
C ALA A 349 14.50 -14.22 -32.27
N SER A 350 15.72 -14.69 -32.58
CA SER A 350 16.21 -14.87 -33.95
C SER A 350 15.80 -16.22 -34.57
N LEU A 351 15.29 -17.15 -33.76
CA LEU A 351 15.00 -18.52 -34.17
C LEU A 351 13.50 -18.72 -34.39
N LYS A 352 13.14 -19.14 -35.60
CA LYS A 352 11.79 -19.61 -35.93
C LYS A 352 11.75 -21.12 -35.80
N PHE A 353 11.00 -21.63 -34.83
CA PHE A 353 10.78 -23.07 -34.66
C PHE A 353 9.38 -23.44 -35.16
N GLN A 354 9.27 -24.57 -35.84
CA GLN A 354 7.98 -25.13 -36.22
C GLN A 354 7.45 -25.98 -35.05
N PHE A 355 6.25 -25.65 -34.56
CA PHE A 355 5.58 -26.43 -33.53
C PHE A 355 4.89 -27.65 -34.17
N GLY A 356 5.29 -28.86 -33.76
CA GLY A 356 4.78 -30.12 -34.31
C GLY A 356 3.53 -30.68 -33.63
N GLY A 357 2.98 -30.00 -32.62
CA GLY A 357 1.87 -30.48 -31.81
C GLY A 357 2.29 -31.22 -30.53
N PHE A 358 1.32 -31.64 -29.73
CA PHE A 358 1.50 -32.49 -28.55
C PHE A 358 0.57 -33.72 -28.64
N ILE A 359 1.01 -34.83 -28.05
CA ILE A 359 0.17 -36.04 -27.85
C ILE A 359 0.01 -36.23 -26.35
N GLN A 360 -1.22 -36.49 -25.91
CA GLN A 360 -1.52 -36.85 -24.53
C GLN A 360 -1.90 -38.33 -24.49
N THR A 361 -1.33 -39.07 -23.55
CA THR A 361 -1.70 -40.44 -23.24
C THR A 361 -2.44 -40.47 -21.91
N CYS A 362 -3.44 -41.34 -21.80
CA CYS A 362 -4.22 -41.54 -20.59
C CYS A 362 -4.09 -43.01 -20.14
N VAL A 363 -4.05 -43.23 -18.83
CA VAL A 363 -4.09 -44.56 -18.22
C VAL A 363 -5.24 -44.57 -17.24
N GLU A 364 -6.08 -45.60 -17.31
CA GLU A 364 -7.21 -45.79 -16.41
C GLU A 364 -6.71 -46.23 -15.03
N ASP A 365 -7.18 -45.57 -13.96
CA ASP A 365 -6.76 -45.87 -12.59
C ASP A 365 -7.50 -47.11 -12.10
N SER A 366 -6.78 -48.23 -12.01
CA SER A 366 -7.32 -49.54 -11.58
C SER A 366 -7.88 -49.56 -10.15
N ARG A 367 -7.70 -48.49 -9.37
CA ARG A 367 -8.32 -48.32 -8.05
C ARG A 367 -9.78 -47.85 -8.11
N LEU A 368 -10.29 -47.47 -9.28
CA LEU A 368 -11.69 -47.08 -9.49
C LEU A 368 -12.58 -48.29 -9.89
N GLU A 369 -12.01 -49.47 -10.06
CA GLU A 369 -12.72 -50.72 -10.43
C GLU A 369 -12.99 -51.66 -9.23
N GLN A 370 -12.60 -51.27 -8.01
CA GLN A 370 -12.90 -51.98 -6.76
C GLN A 370 -13.85 -51.14 -5.90
#